data_AF-A0A3D6D5B5-F1
#
_entry.id   AF-A0A3D6D5B5-F1
#
_cell.length_a   1.000
_cell.length_b   1.000
_cell.length_c   1.000
_cell.angle_alpha   90.00
_cell.angle_beta   90.00
_cell.angle_gamma   90.00
#
_symmetry.space_group_name_H-M   'P 1'
#
loop_
_entity.id
_entity.type
_entity.pdbx_description
1 polymer ?
#
loop_
_entity_poly.entity_id
_entity_poly.type
_entity_poly.pdbx_seq_one_letter_code
_entity_poly.pdbx_strand_id
1 'polypeptide(L)'
;PVNVGGHSHQNWGFTAPGIYKVALQATGTLIEGSESIESQTVEFTFELLDGSSSISLVRNLNDSIKLRWATSPGANYQLQSRSALNGGAWGDVGEVMSGTGEVMEFEVPLMTDVESLFYRLWIVPSATP
;
A
#
# COMPACT_ATOMS: atom_id res chain seq x y z
N PRO A 1 -5.26 25.84 -24.44
CA PRO A 1 -6.02 25.28 -25.59
C PRO A 1 -5.16 24.30 -26.39
N VAL A 2 -5.66 23.11 -26.69
CA VAL A 2 -4.98 22.10 -27.52
C VAL A 2 -5.62 22.13 -28.90
N ASN A 3 -4.80 22.24 -29.96
CA ASN A 3 -5.31 22.24 -31.34
C ASN A 3 -5.81 20.86 -31.75
N VAL A 4 -6.71 20.81 -32.73
CA VAL A 4 -7.21 19.55 -33.32
C VAL A 4 -6.04 18.70 -33.80
N GLY A 5 -6.00 17.43 -33.39
CA GLY A 5 -4.91 16.50 -33.67
C GLY A 5 -3.68 16.64 -32.76
N GLY A 6 -3.67 17.59 -31.83
CA GLY A 6 -2.62 17.77 -30.82
C GLY A 6 -2.88 16.95 -29.54
N HIS A 7 -1.88 16.91 -28.67
CA HIS A 7 -1.99 16.39 -27.31
C HIS A 7 -1.20 17.26 -26.32
N SER A 8 -1.55 17.20 -25.05
CA SER A 8 -0.89 17.92 -23.96
C SER A 8 -0.80 17.02 -22.75
N HIS A 9 0.26 17.17 -21.96
CA HIS A 9 0.49 16.37 -20.76
C HIS A 9 0.24 17.23 -19.52
N GLN A 10 -0.57 16.71 -18.59
CA GLN A 10 -0.79 17.29 -17.28
C GLN A 10 -0.25 16.32 -16.23
N ASN A 11 0.47 16.87 -15.25
CA ASN A 11 1.07 16.09 -14.17
C ASN A 11 0.48 16.55 -12.83
N TRP A 12 0.25 15.60 -11.92
CA TRP A 12 -0.14 15.86 -10.54
C TRP A 12 0.91 15.26 -9.62
N GLY A 13 1.37 16.06 -8.65
CA GLY A 13 2.24 15.60 -7.57
C GLY A 13 1.44 15.45 -6.29
N PHE A 14 1.70 14.38 -5.55
CA PHE A 14 1.12 14.12 -4.24
C PHE A 14 2.25 14.10 -3.21
N THR A 15 2.07 14.80 -2.10
CA THR A 15 3.14 15.03 -1.10
C THR A 15 2.98 14.20 0.17
N ALA A 16 1.90 13.41 0.28
CA ALA A 16 1.62 12.57 1.43
C ALA A 16 0.92 11.28 1.00
N PRO A 17 1.00 10.21 1.83
CA PRO A 17 0.15 9.03 1.67
C PRO A 17 -1.33 9.37 1.79
N GLY A 18 -2.17 8.62 1.08
CA GLY A 18 -3.62 8.79 1.09
C GLY A 18 -4.29 8.36 -0.21
N ILE A 19 -5.62 8.43 -0.22
CA ILE A 19 -6.43 8.18 -1.42
C ILE A 19 -6.77 9.53 -2.06
N TYR A 20 -6.39 9.69 -3.32
CA TYR A 20 -6.64 10.88 -4.13
C TYR A 20 -7.56 10.55 -5.29
N LYS A 21 -8.66 11.30 -5.41
CA LYS A 21 -9.59 11.22 -6.53
C LYS A 21 -9.43 12.44 -7.42
N VAL A 22 -8.97 12.23 -8.64
CA VAL A 22 -8.78 13.28 -9.63
C VAL A 22 -9.88 13.16 -10.68
N ALA A 23 -10.82 14.10 -10.65
CA ALA A 23 -11.89 14.20 -11.64
C ALA A 23 -11.45 15.08 -12.81
N LEU A 24 -11.60 14.58 -14.04
CA LEU A 24 -11.23 15.28 -15.26
C LEU A 24 -12.47 15.44 -16.16
N GLN A 25 -12.64 16.66 -16.67
CA GLN A 25 -13.61 17.00 -17.70
C GLN A 25 -12.89 17.82 -18.77
N ALA A 26 -13.13 17.50 -20.04
CA ALA A 26 -12.61 18.26 -21.16
C ALA A 26 -13.70 19.19 -21.71
N THR A 27 -13.32 20.42 -22.06
CA THR A 27 -14.17 21.37 -22.78
C THR A 27 -13.53 21.72 -24.11
N GLY A 28 -14.38 21.94 -25.12
CA GLY A 28 -13.94 22.30 -26.46
C GLY A 28 -14.97 23.20 -27.14
N THR A 29 -14.50 23.98 -28.12
CA THR A 29 -15.38 24.79 -28.96
C THR A 29 -15.41 24.20 -30.37
N LEU A 30 -16.60 23.93 -30.89
CA LEU A 30 -16.77 23.47 -32.26
C LEU A 30 -16.39 24.57 -33.25
N ILE A 31 -15.68 24.20 -34.33
CA ILE A 31 -15.32 25.14 -35.39
C ILE A 31 -16.59 25.67 -36.08
N GLU A 32 -17.56 24.79 -36.27
CA GLU A 32 -18.85 25.14 -36.83
C GLU A 32 -19.79 25.64 -35.71
N GLY A 33 -20.36 26.83 -35.88
CA GLY A 33 -21.32 27.40 -34.93
C GLY A 33 -20.75 27.97 -33.64
N SER A 34 -19.44 27.81 -33.36
CA SER A 34 -18.76 28.31 -32.16
C SER A 34 -19.38 27.85 -30.83
N GLU A 35 -20.03 26.68 -30.86
CA GLU A 35 -20.68 26.10 -29.68
C GLU A 35 -19.62 25.49 -28.73
N SER A 36 -19.82 25.69 -27.43
CA SER A 36 -19.00 25.03 -26.40
C SER A 36 -19.61 23.69 -26.03
N ILE A 37 -18.82 22.64 -26.06
CA ILE A 37 -19.20 21.29 -25.67
C ILE A 37 -18.28 20.77 -24.56
N GLU A 38 -18.78 19.82 -23.77
CA GLU A 38 -18.05 19.21 -22.67
C GLU A 38 -18.07 17.68 -22.77
N SER A 39 -17.03 17.03 -22.26
CA SER A 39 -17.03 15.59 -22.06
C SER A 39 -17.80 15.19 -20.80
N GLN A 40 -18.05 13.89 -20.66
CA GLN A 40 -18.35 13.30 -19.35
C GLN A 40 -17.16 13.51 -18.40
N THR A 41 -17.44 13.61 -17.10
CA THR A 41 -16.40 13.61 -16.07
C THR A 41 -15.90 12.18 -15.84
N VAL A 42 -14.59 11.99 -15.83
CA VAL A 42 -13.94 10.71 -15.50
C VAL A 42 -13.12 10.90 -14.22
N GLU A 43 -13.31 10.01 -13.24
CA GLU A 43 -12.55 9.99 -12.00
C GLU A 43 -11.42 8.97 -12.06
N PHE A 44 -10.19 9.41 -11.77
CA PHE A 44 -9.03 8.57 -11.54
C PHE A 44 -8.74 8.51 -10.05
N THR A 45 -8.70 7.30 -9.49
CA THR A 45 -8.32 7.09 -8.09
C THR A 45 -6.85 6.68 -8.01
N PHE A 46 -6.08 7.41 -7.22
CA PHE A 46 -4.69 7.12 -6.89
C PHE A 46 -4.59 6.80 -5.41
N GLU A 47 -4.08 5.63 -5.07
CA GLU A 47 -3.77 5.26 -3.71
C GLU A 47 -2.26 5.38 -3.50
N LEU A 48 -1.85 6.31 -2.65
CA LEU A 48 -0.46 6.46 -2.25
C LEU A 48 -0.29 5.83 -0.88
N LEU A 49 0.41 4.70 -0.88
CA LEU A 49 0.84 4.06 0.35
C LEU A 49 2.03 4.83 0.93
N ASP A 50 2.13 4.85 2.26
CA ASP A 50 3.37 5.29 2.89
C ASP A 50 4.47 4.31 2.48
N GLY A 51 5.47 4.83 1.75
CA GLY A 51 6.65 4.06 1.33
C GLY A 51 7.46 3.54 2.52
N SER A 52 7.10 3.93 3.74
CA SER A 52 7.70 3.50 5.00
C SER A 52 6.99 2.28 5.59
N SER A 53 6.67 1.27 4.78
CA SER A 53 6.31 -0.06 5.33
C SER A 53 7.57 -0.74 5.86
N SER A 54 8.07 -0.22 6.98
CA SER A 54 9.21 -0.79 7.69
C SER A 54 8.70 -1.65 8.83
N ILE A 55 9.23 -2.87 8.92
CA ILE A 55 9.15 -3.68 10.12
C ILE A 55 10.47 -3.51 10.87
N SER A 56 10.37 -3.11 12.13
CA SER A 56 11.50 -3.08 13.04
C SER A 56 11.46 -4.31 13.95
N LEU A 57 12.63 -4.85 14.28
CA LEU A 57 12.76 -6.01 15.15
C LEU A 57 13.73 -5.67 16.29
N VAL A 58 13.31 -5.95 17.51
CA VAL A 58 14.12 -5.79 18.72
C VAL A 58 14.14 -7.12 19.46
N ARG A 59 15.33 -7.65 19.74
CA ARG A 59 15.48 -8.81 20.63
C ARG A 59 15.36 -8.34 22.07
N ASN A 60 14.43 -8.93 22.81
CA ASN A 60 14.25 -8.70 24.23
C ASN A 60 15.14 -9.63 25.07
N LEU A 61 15.31 -9.30 26.35
CA LEU A 61 16.10 -10.10 27.31
C LEU A 61 15.41 -11.40 27.74
N ASN A 62 14.10 -11.51 27.53
CA ASN A 62 13.29 -12.70 27.85
C ASN A 62 13.24 -13.72 26.71
N ASP A 63 14.24 -13.70 25.82
CA ASP A 63 14.29 -14.53 24.62
C ASP A 63 13.03 -14.44 23.75
N SER A 64 12.46 -13.22 23.62
CA SER A 64 11.48 -12.90 22.59
C SER A 64 12.05 -11.89 21.60
N ILE A 65 11.45 -11.85 20.41
CA ILE A 65 11.66 -10.78 19.44
C ILE A 65 10.37 -9.98 19.36
N LYS A 66 10.47 -8.68 19.61
CA LYS A 66 9.39 -7.72 19.39
C LYS A 66 9.49 -7.16 17.98
N LEU A 67 8.44 -7.34 17.19
CA LEU A 67 8.27 -6.74 15.89
C LEU A 67 7.34 -5.53 16.00
N ARG A 68 7.67 -4.43 15.30
CA ARG A 68 6.83 -3.22 15.26
C ARG A 68 6.72 -2.66 13.85
N TRP A 69 5.51 -2.29 13.45
CA TRP A 69 5.22 -1.67 12.15
C TRP A 69 4.01 -0.74 12.23
N ALA A 70 3.95 0.26 11.36
CA ALA A 70 2.76 1.11 11.19
C ALA A 70 1.65 0.35 10.47
N THR A 71 0.40 0.53 10.88
CA THR A 71 -0.76 -0.07 10.21
C THR A 71 -1.62 0.97 9.51
N SER A 72 -2.39 0.54 8.51
CA SER A 72 -3.40 1.35 7.83
C SER A 72 -4.80 0.83 8.20
N PRO A 73 -5.77 1.71 8.51
CA PRO A 73 -7.13 1.28 8.82
C PRO A 73 -7.74 0.47 7.66
N GLY A 74 -8.31 -0.70 7.97
CA GLY A 74 -8.98 -1.56 6.98
C GLY A 74 -8.05 -2.47 6.16
N ALA A 75 -6.73 -2.33 6.30
CA ALA A 75 -5.78 -3.32 5.80
C ALA A 75 -5.67 -4.50 6.76
N ASN A 76 -5.36 -5.68 6.23
CA ASN A 76 -5.10 -6.88 7.03
C ASN A 76 -3.64 -7.30 6.86
N TYR A 77 -3.00 -7.76 7.93
CA TYR A 77 -1.59 -8.09 7.98
C TYR A 77 -1.39 -9.50 8.50
N GLN A 78 -0.61 -10.30 7.79
CA GLN A 78 -0.16 -11.62 8.24
C GLN A 78 1.35 -11.57 8.44
N LEU A 79 1.80 -11.81 9.68
CA LEU A 79 3.21 -12.05 9.92
C LEU A 79 3.56 -13.43 9.37
N GLN A 80 4.67 -13.53 8.65
CA GLN A 80 5.16 -14.79 8.12
C GLN A 80 6.63 -14.98 8.45
N SER A 81 7.04 -16.25 8.59
CA SER A 81 8.43 -16.62 8.81
C SER A 81 8.87 -17.76 7.89
N ARG A 82 10.19 -17.90 7.76
CA ARG A 82 10.85 -19.07 7.16
C ARG A 82 12.28 -19.20 7.65
N SER A 83 12.84 -20.40 7.58
CA SER A 83 14.21 -20.69 8.05
C SER A 83 15.30 -20.53 6.98
N ALA A 84 14.94 -20.34 5.70
CA ALA A 84 15.89 -20.19 4.60
C ALA A 84 15.62 -18.92 3.79
N LEU A 85 16.66 -18.14 3.49
CA LEU A 85 16.52 -16.92 2.69
C LEU A 85 16.19 -17.21 1.21
N ASN A 86 16.75 -18.27 0.65
CA ASN A 86 16.67 -18.58 -0.78
C ASN A 86 15.99 -19.94 -1.05
N GLY A 87 14.91 -20.24 -0.33
CA GLY A 87 14.14 -21.46 -0.50
C GLY A 87 13.04 -21.61 0.55
N GLY A 88 12.18 -22.61 0.38
CA GLY A 88 11.06 -22.89 1.28
C GLY A 88 9.86 -21.95 1.11
N ALA A 89 8.70 -22.42 1.56
CA ALA A 89 7.50 -21.59 1.65
C ALA A 89 7.56 -20.69 2.88
N TRP A 90 6.95 -19.52 2.78
CA TRP A 90 6.65 -18.70 3.96
C TRP A 90 5.50 -19.35 4.73
N GLY A 91 5.68 -19.53 6.04
CA GLY A 91 4.64 -20.01 6.95
C GLY A 91 4.04 -18.86 7.75
N ASP A 92 2.74 -18.96 8.05
CA ASP A 92 2.02 -17.97 8.85
C ASP A 92 2.42 -18.05 10.33
N VAL A 93 2.66 -16.88 10.93
CA VAL A 93 2.97 -16.72 12.35
C VAL A 93 1.81 -16.01 13.02
N GLY A 94 1.04 -16.75 13.82
CA GLY A 94 -0.17 -16.24 14.45
C GLY A 94 -1.30 -16.00 13.45
N GLU A 95 -2.35 -15.34 13.92
CA GLU A 95 -3.54 -15.01 13.12
C GLU A 95 -3.34 -13.71 12.32
N VAL A 96 -4.22 -13.50 11.33
CA VAL A 96 -4.30 -12.24 10.58
C VAL A 96 -4.69 -11.11 11.53
N MET A 97 -3.95 -10.01 11.47
CA MET A 97 -4.15 -8.82 12.30
C MET A 97 -4.74 -7.68 11.47
N SER A 98 -5.84 -7.08 11.94
CA SER A 98 -6.44 -5.91 11.29
C SER A 98 -5.73 -4.62 11.67
N GLY A 99 -5.41 -3.80 10.68
CA GLY A 99 -4.83 -2.48 10.86
C GLY A 99 -5.84 -1.47 11.36
N THR A 100 -5.40 -0.65 12.31
CA THR A 100 -6.22 0.39 12.94
C THR A 100 -5.75 1.80 12.60
N GLY A 101 -4.60 1.96 11.93
CA GLY A 101 -3.91 3.25 11.76
C GLY A 101 -2.84 3.51 12.80
N GLU A 102 -2.82 2.73 13.88
CA GLU A 102 -1.80 2.82 14.95
C GLU A 102 -0.59 1.93 14.64
N VAL A 103 0.50 2.14 15.39
CA VAL A 103 1.65 1.21 15.38
C VAL A 103 1.24 -0.09 16.07
N MET A 104 1.47 -1.21 15.38
CA MET A 104 1.27 -2.54 15.93
C MET A 104 2.58 -3.07 16.52
N GLU A 105 2.48 -3.73 17.67
CA GLU A 105 3.57 -4.50 18.27
C GLU A 105 3.15 -5.97 18.35
N PHE A 106 4.05 -6.88 17.96
CA PHE A 106 3.83 -8.31 18.02
C PHE A 106 5.08 -9.00 18.53
N GLU A 107 4.93 -9.91 19.50
CA GLU A 107 6.06 -10.66 20.05
C GLU A 107 6.02 -12.11 19.60
N VAL A 108 7.20 -12.60 19.21
CA VAL A 108 7.43 -14.00 18.87
C VAL A 108 8.52 -14.56 19.79
N PRO A 109 8.44 -15.84 20.18
CA PRO A 109 9.53 -16.47 20.91
C PRO A 109 10.78 -16.51 20.02
N LEU A 110 11.95 -16.36 20.64
CA LEU A 110 13.21 -16.63 19.98
C LEU A 110 13.32 -18.15 19.78
N MET A 111 13.32 -18.58 18.52
CA MET A 111 13.56 -19.98 18.19
C MET A 111 15.07 -20.27 18.28
N THR A 112 15.42 -21.31 19.04
CA THR A 112 16.82 -21.72 19.28
C THR A 112 17.18 -23.02 18.55
N ASP A 113 16.21 -23.67 17.94
CA ASP A 113 16.33 -24.91 17.17
C ASP A 113 16.52 -24.68 15.66
N VAL A 114 16.56 -23.43 15.22
CA VAL A 114 16.80 -23.02 13.83
C VAL A 114 18.05 -22.14 13.73
N GLU A 115 18.89 -22.38 12.73
CA GLU A 115 20.12 -21.60 12.52
C GLU A 115 19.84 -20.17 12.05
N SER A 116 18.71 -19.95 11.37
CA SER A 116 18.29 -18.65 10.86
C SER A 116 16.78 -18.61 10.77
N LEU A 117 16.21 -17.43 11.04
CA LEU A 117 14.78 -17.20 10.95
C LEU A 117 14.56 -15.81 10.34
N PHE A 118 13.84 -15.79 9.24
CA PHE A 118 13.52 -14.58 8.49
C PHE A 118 12.05 -14.26 8.68
N TYR A 119 11.73 -12.98 8.83
CA TYR A 119 10.37 -12.48 8.96
C TYR A 119 10.02 -11.57 7.79
N ARG A 120 8.75 -11.61 7.39
CA ARG A 120 8.15 -10.59 6.54
C ARG A 120 6.73 -10.28 7.02
N LEU A 121 6.26 -9.09 6.71
CA LEU A 121 4.87 -8.73 6.86
C LEU A 121 4.18 -8.82 5.49
N TRP A 122 3.17 -9.67 5.39
CA TRP A 122 2.33 -9.75 4.19
C TRP A 122 1.06 -8.93 4.41
N ILE A 123 0.80 -7.96 3.53
CA ILE A 123 -0.49 -7.25 3.50
C ILE A 123 -1.46 -8.16 2.75
N VAL A 124 -2.43 -8.72 3.50
CA VAL A 124 -3.43 -9.64 2.98
C VAL A 124 -4.40 -8.83 2.12
N PRO A 125 -4.52 -9.12 0.81
CA PRO A 125 -5.50 -8.44 -0.03
C PRO A 125 -6.90 -8.65 0.53
N SER A 126 -7.64 -7.56 0.72
CA SER A 126 -9.07 -7.65 1.01
C SER A 126 -9.73 -8.46 -0.10
N ALA A 127 -10.55 -9.45 0.25
CA ALA A 127 -11.42 -10.08 -0.74
C ALA A 127 -12.23 -8.95 -1.38
N THR A 128 -12.07 -8.77 -2.69
CA THR A 128 -12.84 -7.78 -3.44
C THR A 128 -14.32 -8.13 -3.26
N PRO A 129 -15.18 -7.18 -2.84
CA PRO A 129 -16.62 -7.43 -2.82
C PRO A 129 -17.16 -7.77 -4.22
#